data_AF-A0A7C1PRF7-F1
#
_entry.id   AF-A0A7C1PRF7-F1
#
_cell.length_a   1.000
_cell.length_b   1.000
_cell.length_c   1.000
_cell.angle_alpha   90.00
_cell.angle_beta   90.00
_cell.angle_gamma   90.00
#
_symmetry.space_group_name_H-M   'P 1'
#
loop_
_entity.id
_entity.type
_entity.pdbx_description
1 polymer ?
#
loop_
_entity_poly.entity_id
_entity_poly.type
_entity_poly.pdbx_seq_one_letter_code
_entity_poly.pdbx_strand_id
1 'polypeptide(L)'
;MENEEIVFETAGALKEICNSLGLPLIFKSSYDKANRSSIRSYRGPGIEKGLRILSDVKAGFDLQILTDVHSAQEAETAAEVVDVLQIPA
;
A
#
# COMPACT_ATOMS: atom_id res chain seq x y z
N MET A 1 2.16 5.19 -4.04
CA MET A 1 0.93 5.08 -4.84
C MET A 1 0.88 6.28 -5.78
N GLU A 2 0.75 6.04 -7.08
CA GLU A 2 0.73 7.10 -8.10
C GLU A 2 -0.70 7.44 -8.53
N ASN A 3 -1.46 6.41 -8.88
CA ASN A 3 -2.91 6.46 -9.06
C ASN A 3 -3.51 5.09 -8.69
N GLU A 4 -4.83 4.99 -8.67
CA GLU A 4 -5.57 3.79 -8.26
C GLU A 4 -5.41 2.66 -9.29
N GLU A 5 -5.51 2.99 -10.58
CA GLU A 5 -5.37 2.04 -11.70
C GLU A 5 -4.06 1.26 -11.65
N ILE A 6 -2.92 1.96 -11.54
CA ILE A 6 -1.58 1.36 -11.47
C ILE A 6 -1.47 0.42 -10.26
N VAL A 7 -2.11 0.75 -9.13
CA VAL A 7 -2.07 -0.12 -7.95
C VAL A 7 -2.79 -1.43 -8.20
N PHE A 8 -3.99 -1.36 -8.79
CA PHE A 8 -4.77 -2.56 -9.12
C PHE A 8 -4.07 -3.42 -10.17
N GLU A 9 -3.57 -2.81 -11.24
CA GLU A 9 -2.82 -3.52 -12.29
C GLU A 9 -1.59 -4.22 -11.71
N THR A 10 -0.81 -3.52 -10.88
CA THR A 10 0.39 -4.08 -10.26
C THR A 10 0.04 -5.21 -9.29
N ALA A 11 -1.00 -5.05 -8.46
CA ALA A 11 -1.42 -6.07 -7.50
C ALA A 11 -1.89 -7.35 -8.22
N GLY A 12 -2.69 -7.21 -9.28
CA GLY A 12 -3.15 -8.33 -10.09
C GLY A 12 -1.99 -9.08 -10.75
N ALA A 13 -1.10 -8.35 -11.43
CA ALA A 13 0.06 -8.95 -12.09
C ALA A 13 0.98 -9.67 -11.11
N LEU A 14 1.26 -9.08 -9.95
CA LEU A 14 2.08 -9.73 -8.91
C LEU A 14 1.39 -10.97 -8.35
N LYS A 15 0.07 -10.94 -8.12
CA LYS A 15 -0.69 -12.10 -7.66
C LYS A 15 -0.57 -13.26 -8.63
N GLU A 16 -0.76 -13.02 -9.92
CA GLU A 16 -0.63 -14.05 -10.96
C GLU A 16 0.78 -14.66 -10.99
N ILE A 17 1.81 -13.81 -10.96
CA ILE A 17 3.22 -14.24 -10.96
C ILE A 17 3.51 -15.09 -9.72
N CYS A 18 3.20 -14.59 -8.52
CA CYS A 18 3.48 -15.29 -7.27
C CYS A 18 2.71 -16.61 -7.17
N ASN A 19 1.44 -16.65 -7.59
CA ASN A 19 0.65 -17.88 -7.65
C ASN A 19 1.28 -18.91 -8.59
N SER A 20 1.75 -18.49 -9.77
CA SER A 20 2.40 -19.40 -10.73
C SER A 20 3.70 -20.00 -10.20
N LEU A 21 4.38 -19.30 -9.28
CA LEU A 21 5.62 -19.73 -8.64
C LEU A 21 5.41 -20.42 -7.29
N GLY A 22 4.17 -20.50 -6.79
CA GLY A 22 3.87 -21.02 -5.45
C GLY A 22 4.45 -20.18 -4.31
N LEU A 23 4.65 -18.87 -4.54
CA LEU A 23 5.22 -17.94 -3.57
C LEU A 23 4.12 -17.18 -2.82
N PRO A 24 4.23 -17.00 -1.49
CA PRO A 24 3.34 -16.10 -0.77
C PRO A 24 3.59 -14.64 -1.17
N LEU A 25 2.54 -13.84 -1.22
CA LEU A 25 2.60 -12.41 -1.58
C LEU A 25 1.95 -11.55 -0.49
N ILE A 26 2.72 -10.57 -0.01
CA ILE A 26 2.20 -9.41 0.74
C ILE A 26 2.36 -8.20 -0.17
N PHE A 27 1.26 -7.57 -0.55
CA PHE A 27 1.28 -6.42 -1.44
C PHE A 27 1.61 -5.14 -0.67
N LYS A 28 2.49 -4.31 -1.24
CA LYS A 28 3.01 -3.11 -0.59
C LYS A 28 2.78 -1.88 -1.43
N SER A 29 2.19 -0.83 -0.86
CA SER A 29 2.21 0.51 -1.45
C SER A 29 2.09 1.60 -0.39
N SER A 30 2.91 2.66 -0.49
CA SER A 30 2.82 3.82 0.42
C SER A 30 1.75 4.80 -0.08
N TYR A 31 0.90 5.28 0.82
CA TYR A 31 -0.06 6.37 0.58
C TYR A 31 0.56 7.77 0.67
N ASP A 32 1.68 7.90 1.38
CA ASP A 32 2.48 9.12 1.48
C ASP A 32 3.98 8.79 1.39
N LYS A 33 4.73 9.63 0.67
CA LYS A 33 6.18 9.59 0.55
C LYS A 33 6.76 10.78 1.29
N ALA A 34 6.69 10.74 2.63
CA ALA A 34 7.07 11.85 3.50
C ALA A 34 8.55 12.29 3.38
N ASN A 35 9.44 11.37 3.00
CA ASN A 35 10.89 11.62 2.94
C ASN A 35 11.38 12.13 1.57
N ARG A 36 10.53 12.78 0.76
CA ARG A 36 10.95 13.35 -0.53
C ARG A 36 11.74 14.63 -0.30
N SER A 37 13.00 14.65 -0.76
CA SER A 37 13.92 15.78 -0.66
C SER A 37 13.49 17.02 -1.47
N SER A 38 12.59 16.86 -2.45
CA SER A 38 12.01 17.97 -3.21
C SER A 38 10.54 18.17 -2.86
N ILE A 39 10.20 19.37 -2.37
CA ILE A 39 8.85 19.77 -1.99
C ILE A 39 7.85 19.75 -3.17
N ARG A 40 8.34 19.78 -4.41
CA ARG A 40 7.50 19.74 -5.63
C ARG A 40 7.13 18.32 -6.06
N SER A 41 7.66 17.29 -5.42
CA SER A 41 7.36 15.91 -5.76
C SER A 41 5.94 15.53 -5.31
N TYR A 42 5.20 14.84 -6.18
CA TYR A 42 3.96 14.17 -5.76
C TYR A 42 4.28 13.18 -4.65
N ARG A 43 3.51 13.27 -3.56
CA ARG A 43 3.72 12.48 -2.34
C ARG A 43 2.78 11.28 -2.25
N GLY A 44 1.65 11.33 -2.94
CA GLY A 44 0.63 10.29 -2.90
C GLY A 44 -0.76 10.87 -2.67
N PRO A 45 -1.79 10.01 -2.61
CA PRO A 45 -3.18 10.43 -2.45
C PRO A 45 -3.54 10.84 -1.02
N GLY A 46 -2.64 10.66 -0.04
CA GLY A 46 -2.90 10.86 1.39
C GLY A 46 -3.50 9.62 2.05
N ILE A 47 -3.55 9.63 3.39
CA ILE A 47 -3.88 8.45 4.19
C ILE A 47 -5.29 7.91 3.92
N GLU A 48 -6.32 8.74 3.96
CA GLU A 48 -7.72 8.26 3.80
C GLU A 48 -7.94 7.59 2.43
N LYS A 49 -7.60 8.29 1.34
CA LYS A 49 -7.75 7.75 -0.01
C LYS A 49 -6.81 6.57 -0.25
N GLY A 50 -5.59 6.62 0.27
CA GLY A 50 -4.62 5.54 0.12
C GLY A 50 -5.05 4.26 0.83
N LEU A 51 -5.53 4.36 2.08
CA LEU A 51 -6.04 3.23 2.84
C LEU A 51 -7.31 2.65 2.22
N ARG A 52 -8.21 3.49 1.70
CA ARG A 52 -9.36 3.00 0.92
C ARG A 52 -8.92 2.13 -0.26
N ILE A 53 -8.00 2.63 -1.09
CA ILE A 53 -7.49 1.89 -2.26
C ILE A 53 -6.84 0.56 -1.81
N LEU A 54 -6.06 0.58 -0.73
CA LEU A 54 -5.44 -0.63 -0.18
C LEU A 54 -6.47 -1.64 0.34
N SER A 55 -7.56 -1.17 0.96
CA SER A 55 -8.69 -2.00 1.36
C SER A 55 -9.37 -2.64 0.16
N ASP A 56 -9.58 -1.88 -0.91
CA ASP A 56 -10.22 -2.38 -2.12
C ASP A 56 -9.34 -3.43 -2.83
N VAL A 57 -8.02 -3.23 -2.85
CA VAL A 57 -7.05 -4.22 -3.36
C VAL A 57 -7.06 -5.48 -2.51
N LYS A 58 -7.07 -5.35 -1.17
CA LYS A 58 -7.16 -6.49 -0.24
C LYS A 58 -8.39 -7.34 -0.54
N ALA A 59 -9.56 -6.71 -0.66
CA ALA A 59 -10.81 -7.41 -0.92
C ALA A 59 -10.88 -7.98 -2.36
N GLY A 60 -10.46 -7.20 -3.36
CA GLY A 60 -10.55 -7.59 -4.77
C GLY A 60 -9.59 -8.70 -5.16
N PHE A 61 -8.41 -8.75 -4.53
CA PHE A 61 -7.39 -9.75 -4.84
C PHE A 61 -7.12 -10.74 -3.70
N ASP A 62 -7.82 -10.69 -2.56
CA ASP A 62 -7.59 -11.59 -1.42
C ASP A 62 -6.08 -11.66 -1.07
N LEU A 63 -5.45 -10.50 -0.92
CA LEU A 63 -4.02 -10.35 -0.64
C LEU A 63 -3.82 -9.75 0.75
N GLN A 64 -2.75 -10.18 1.43
CA GLN A 64 -2.25 -9.45 2.59
C GLN A 64 -1.63 -8.12 2.15
N ILE A 65 -1.84 -7.07 2.95
CA ILE A 65 -1.41 -5.70 2.65
C ILE A 65 -0.39 -5.19 3.67
N LEU A 66 0.60 -4.45 3.19
CA LEU A 66 1.59 -3.73 3.97
C LEU A 66 1.69 -2.26 3.53
N THR A 67 1.73 -1.34 4.49
CA THR A 67 2.07 0.08 4.26
C THR A 67 3.00 0.60 5.34
N ASP A 68 3.77 1.64 5.00
CA ASP A 68 4.54 2.41 5.96
C ASP A 68 3.74 3.55 6.58
N VAL A 69 4.05 3.84 7.85
CA VAL A 69 3.44 4.91 8.66
C VAL A 69 4.52 5.85 9.20
N HIS A 70 4.20 7.14 9.33
CA HIS A 70 5.15 8.18 9.74
C HIS A 70 4.83 8.80 11.11
N SER A 71 3.75 8.35 11.76
CA SER A 71 3.36 8.76 13.11
C SER A 71 2.55 7.66 13.82
N ALA A 72 2.37 7.78 15.14
CA ALA A 72 1.56 6.84 15.91
C ALA A 72 0.06 6.89 15.55
N GLN A 73 -0.44 8.08 15.22
CA GLN A 73 -1.82 8.30 14.79
C GLN A 73 -2.08 7.61 13.43
N GLU A 74 -1.13 7.73 12.50
CA GLU A 74 -1.20 6.98 11.24
C GLU A 74 -1.19 5.47 11.48
N ALA A 75 -0.41 4.98 12.45
CA ALA A 75 -0.36 3.56 12.79
C ALA A 75 -1.72 3.04 13.27
N GLU A 76 -2.40 3.78 14.13
CA GLU A 76 -3.75 3.43 14.62
C GLU A 76 -4.75 3.34 13.47
N THR A 77 -4.80 4.36 12.60
CA THR A 77 -5.71 4.36 11.44
C THR A 77 -5.35 3.27 10.42
N ALA A 78 -4.07 3.09 10.10
CA ALA A 78 -3.64 2.11 9.12
C ALA A 78 -3.88 0.66 9.59
N ALA A 79 -3.77 0.39 10.89
CA ALA A 79 -4.00 -0.92 11.48
C ALA A 79 -5.43 -1.46 11.28
N GLU A 80 -6.41 -0.59 11.03
CA GLU A 80 -7.78 -1.01 10.70
C GLU A 80 -7.88 -1.68 9.31
N VAL A 81 -6.90 -1.46 8.45
CA VAL A 81 -6.93 -1.90 7.03
C VAL A 81 -5.83 -2.91 6.72
N VAL A 82 -4.59 -2.64 7.15
CA VAL A 82 -3.42 -3.39 6.70
C VAL A 82 -3.06 -4.56 7.62
N ASP A 83 -2.45 -5.59 7.06
CA ASP A 83 -2.01 -6.78 7.80
C ASP A 83 -0.64 -6.57 8.45
N VAL A 84 0.18 -5.67 7.88
CA VAL A 84 1.52 -5.38 8.37
C VAL A 84 1.78 -3.88 8.34
N LEU A 85 2.20 -3.33 9.48
CA LEU A 85 2.71 -1.96 9.59
C LEU A 85 4.23 -1.94 9.42
N GLN A 86 4.71 -1.10 8.50
CA GLN A 86 6.14 -0.89 8.27
C GLN A 86 6.61 0.42 8.91
N ILE A 87 7.65 0.36 9.73
CA ILE A 87 8.32 1.55 10.25
C ILE A 87 9.47 1.92 9.30
N PRO A 88 9.54 3.15 8.76
CA PRO A 88 10.68 3.61 7.96
C PRO A 88 12.01 3.51 8.72
N ALA A 89 13.11 3.35 7.97
CA ALA A 89 14.47 3.28 8.50
C ALA A 89 14.99 4.61 9.07
#